data_AF-A0A4R4UVS7-F1
#
_entry.id   AF-A0A4R4UVS7-F1
#
_cell.length_a   1.000
_cell.length_b   1.000
_cell.length_c   1.000
_cell.angle_alpha   90.00
_cell.angle_beta   90.00
_cell.angle_gamma   90.00
#
_symmetry.space_group_name_H-M   'P 1'
#
loop_
_entity.id
_entity.type
_entity.pdbx_description
1 polymer ?
#
loop_
_entity_poly.entity_id
_entity_poly.type
_entity_poly.pdbx_seq_one_letter_code
_entity_poly.pdbx_strand_id
1 'polypeptide(L)'
;MSPAVVVLVLLAGLSESAGRILPLVARRPGVSRSNAILLLLTGAVVEGAVFALWPLTAWTLAELLVSAPVSGVAALTWTPGLVVPLLLAAVIAFPLLGPLLHLLLLVGVGTGLATQLAATTGLSWWPAAGCVAVAGIGLAAAVDVVRRLVVRISTPARELT
;
A
#
# COMPACT_ATOMS: atom_id res chain seq x y z
N MET A 1 -0.83 7.78 -15.57
CA MET A 1 0.16 7.95 -14.48
C MET A 1 1.48 8.36 -15.09
N SER A 2 2.21 9.30 -14.49
CA SER A 2 3.54 9.65 -15.01
C SER A 2 4.55 8.52 -14.71
N PRO A 3 5.57 8.30 -15.56
CA PRO A 3 6.61 7.29 -15.31
C PRO A 3 7.31 7.49 -13.96
N ALA A 4 7.49 8.73 -13.52
CA ALA A 4 8.08 9.06 -12.23
C ALA A 4 7.27 8.46 -11.05
N VAL A 5 5.93 8.54 -11.09
CA VAL A 5 5.07 7.97 -10.05
C VAL A 5 5.19 6.45 -10.01
N VAL A 6 5.26 5.80 -11.17
CA VAL A 6 5.44 4.34 -11.24
C VAL A 6 6.76 3.93 -10.58
N VAL A 7 7.85 4.64 -10.89
CA VAL A 7 9.16 4.39 -10.27
C VAL A 7 9.10 4.58 -8.76
N LEU A 8 8.45 5.64 -8.27
CA LEU A 8 8.31 5.90 -6.83
C LEU A 8 7.51 4.81 -6.11
N VAL A 9 6.41 4.35 -6.70
CA VAL A 9 5.59 3.26 -6.16
C VAL A 9 6.40 1.95 -6.10
N LEU A 10 7.16 1.65 -7.15
CA LEU A 10 8.03 0.47 -7.17
C LEU A 10 9.15 0.56 -6.13
N LEU A 11 9.76 1.73 -5.96
CA LEU A 11 10.78 1.96 -4.92
C LEU A 11 10.18 1.83 -3.52
N ALA A 12 8.98 2.36 -3.28
CA ALA A 12 8.29 2.21 -2.01
C ALA A 12 8.02 0.74 -1.69
N GLY A 13 7.48 -0.01 -2.67
CA GLY A 13 7.27 -1.43 -2.51
C GLY A 13 8.57 -2.21 -2.27
N LEU A 14 9.63 -1.88 -3.00
CA LEU A 14 10.94 -2.52 -2.85
C LEU A 14 11.54 -2.27 -1.47
N SER A 15 11.46 -1.04 -0.96
CA SER A 15 11.93 -0.69 0.38
C SER A 15 11.21 -1.52 1.45
N GLU A 16 9.88 -1.66 1.37
CA GLU A 16 9.07 -2.37 2.38
C GLU A 16 9.37 -3.87 2.34
N SER A 17 9.45 -4.40 1.12
CA SER A 17 9.84 -5.78 0.84
C SER A 17 11.24 -6.08 1.40
N ALA A 18 12.22 -5.21 1.13
CA ALA A 18 13.57 -5.31 1.67
C ALA A 18 13.57 -5.29 3.19
N GLY A 19 12.73 -4.46 3.79
CA GLY A 19 12.64 -4.34 5.23
C GLY A 19 12.16 -5.58 5.95
N ARG A 20 11.25 -6.33 5.34
CA ARG A 20 10.74 -7.58 5.92
C ARG A 20 11.63 -8.79 5.59
N ILE A 21 12.20 -8.83 4.38
CA ILE A 21 12.88 -10.01 3.86
C ILE A 21 14.37 -10.04 4.24
N LEU A 22 15.08 -8.91 4.20
CA LEU A 22 16.52 -8.89 4.47
C LEU A 22 16.88 -9.40 5.88
N PRO A 23 16.16 -9.05 6.97
CA PRO A 23 16.44 -9.61 8.29
C PRO A 23 16.23 -11.12 8.36
N LEU A 24 15.28 -11.66 7.60
CA LEU A 24 15.01 -13.11 7.54
C LEU A 24 16.09 -13.86 6.76
N VAL A 25 16.53 -13.29 5.63
CA VAL A 25 17.62 -13.84 4.81
C VAL A 25 18.94 -13.82 5.58
N ALA A 26 19.23 -12.73 6.29
CA ALA A 26 20.45 -12.60 7.11
C ALA A 26 20.52 -13.64 8.24
N ARG A 27 19.37 -14.08 8.78
CA ARG A 27 19.27 -15.07 9.85
C ARG A 27 19.28 -16.52 9.35
N ARG A 28 19.25 -16.77 8.03
CA ARG A 28 19.18 -18.12 7.44
C ARG A 28 20.39 -18.40 6.54
N PRO A 29 21.48 -18.97 7.10
CA PRO A 29 22.63 -19.39 6.29
C PRO A 29 22.18 -20.53 5.36
N GLY A 30 22.02 -20.25 4.07
CA GLY A 30 21.59 -21.23 3.06
C GLY A 30 20.55 -20.73 2.06
N VAL A 31 19.97 -19.55 2.24
CA VAL A 31 19.08 -18.96 1.22
C VAL A 31 19.90 -18.58 -0.02
N SER A 32 19.54 -19.12 -1.18
CA SER A 32 20.19 -18.76 -2.44
C SER A 32 19.94 -17.28 -2.78
N ARG A 33 20.95 -16.61 -3.34
CA ARG A 33 20.87 -15.19 -3.73
C ARG A 33 19.70 -14.94 -4.70
N SER A 34 19.49 -15.86 -5.64
CA SER A 34 18.39 -15.78 -6.60
C SER A 34 17.01 -15.85 -5.93
N ASN A 35 16.84 -16.72 -4.93
CA ASN A 35 15.57 -16.80 -4.19
C ASN A 35 15.32 -15.54 -3.36
N ALA A 36 16.37 -14.99 -2.73
CA ALA A 36 16.25 -13.72 -2.01
C ALA A 36 15.82 -12.57 -2.95
N ILE A 37 16.44 -12.47 -4.13
CA ILE A 37 16.06 -11.46 -5.15
C ILE A 37 14.62 -11.66 -5.62
N LEU A 38 14.21 -12.90 -5.90
CA LEU A 38 12.84 -13.20 -6.34
C LEU A 38 11.80 -12.81 -5.28
N LEU A 39 12.07 -13.13 -4.01
CA LEU A 39 11.21 -12.74 -2.89
C LEU A 39 11.12 -11.22 -2.77
N LEU A 40 12.25 -10.51 -2.89
CA LEU A 40 12.29 -9.05 -2.84
C LEU A 40 11.46 -8.42 -3.95
N LEU A 41 11.62 -8.87 -5.19
CA LEU A 41 10.88 -8.38 -6.35
C LEU A 41 9.38 -8.67 -6.23
N THR A 42 9.03 -9.87 -5.78
CA THR A 42 7.62 -10.25 -5.58
C THR A 42 6.98 -9.37 -4.51
N GLY A 43 7.63 -9.20 -3.36
CA GLY A 43 7.17 -8.29 -2.33
C GLY A 43 7.10 -6.84 -2.82
N ALA A 44 8.04 -6.39 -3.65
CA ALA A 44 8.05 -5.04 -4.20
C ALA A 44 6.82 -4.76 -5.08
N VAL A 45 6.47 -5.73 -5.93
CA VAL A 45 5.28 -5.63 -6.78
C VAL A 45 4.00 -5.64 -5.94
N VAL A 46 3.90 -6.50 -4.94
CA VAL A 46 2.72 -6.59 -4.07
C VAL A 46 2.54 -5.29 -3.28
N GLU A 47 3.57 -4.82 -2.58
CA GLU A 47 3.50 -3.61 -1.76
C GLU A 47 3.31 -2.36 -2.64
N GLY A 48 3.97 -2.30 -3.80
CA GLY A 48 3.74 -1.26 -4.80
C GLY A 48 2.28 -1.22 -5.28
N ALA A 49 1.68 -2.39 -5.55
CA ALA A 49 0.27 -2.48 -5.92
C ALA A 49 -0.63 -1.96 -4.80
N VAL A 50 -0.36 -2.30 -3.53
CA VAL A 50 -1.11 -1.77 -2.38
C VAL A 50 -1.03 -0.24 -2.31
N PHE A 51 0.16 0.33 -2.44
CA PHE A 51 0.34 1.78 -2.45
C PHE A 51 -0.41 2.48 -3.59
N ALA A 52 -0.43 1.87 -4.78
CA ALA A 52 -1.17 2.41 -5.91
C ALA A 52 -2.69 2.28 -5.74
N LEU A 53 -3.16 1.18 -5.16
CA LEU A 53 -4.58 0.87 -5.02
C LEU A 53 -5.24 1.62 -3.87
N TRP A 54 -4.48 2.08 -2.88
CA TRP A 54 -5.01 2.80 -1.71
C TRP A 54 -5.75 4.11 -2.06
N PRO A 55 -5.16 5.08 -2.77
CA PRO A 55 -5.89 6.29 -3.15
C PRO A 55 -7.08 6.00 -4.08
N LEU A 56 -6.98 4.97 -4.94
CA LEU A 56 -8.05 4.56 -5.84
C LEU A 56 -9.24 3.96 -5.09
N THR A 57 -8.98 3.06 -4.13
CA THR A 57 -10.03 2.46 -3.31
C THR A 57 -10.70 3.50 -2.41
N ALA A 58 -9.92 4.41 -1.82
CA ALA A 58 -10.47 5.52 -1.05
C ALA A 58 -11.38 6.43 -1.90
N TRP A 59 -10.99 6.70 -3.15
CA TRP A 59 -11.81 7.45 -4.12
C TRP A 59 -13.11 6.73 -4.43
N THR A 60 -13.06 5.44 -4.78
CA THR A 60 -14.27 4.66 -5.09
C THR A 60 -15.24 4.60 -3.91
N LEU A 61 -14.74 4.49 -2.67
CA LEU A 61 -15.58 4.57 -1.47
C LEU A 61 -16.22 5.95 -1.30
N ALA A 62 -15.49 7.02 -1.61
CA ALA A 62 -16.03 8.38 -1.56
C ALA A 62 -17.14 8.60 -2.61
N GLU A 63 -16.97 8.08 -3.84
CA GLU A 63 -18.02 8.14 -4.87
C GLU A 63 -19.31 7.42 -4.44
N LEU A 64 -19.20 6.31 -3.70
CA LEU A 64 -20.39 5.61 -3.17
C LEU A 64 -21.14 6.44 -2.12
N LEU A 65 -20.46 7.34 -1.41
CA LEU A 65 -21.09 8.24 -0.43
C LEU A 65 -21.75 9.45 -1.09
N VAL A 66 -21.29 9.86 -2.27
CA VAL A 66 -21.89 10.95 -3.04
C VAL A 66 -22.99 10.35 -3.92
N SER A 67 -24.26 10.57 -3.58
CA SER A 67 -25.42 9.96 -4.28
C SER A 67 -25.58 10.33 -5.77
N ALA A 68 -24.69 11.15 -6.32
CA ALA A 68 -24.58 11.43 -7.75
C ALA A 68 -23.15 11.12 -8.20
N PRO A 69 -22.95 10.41 -9.33
CA PRO A 69 -21.61 10.18 -9.85
C PRO A 69 -20.95 11.53 -10.10
N VAL A 70 -19.70 11.69 -9.64
CA VAL A 70 -18.89 12.90 -9.92
C VAL A 70 -18.44 12.83 -11.38
N SER A 71 -19.40 12.88 -12.31
CA SER A 71 -19.19 12.91 -13.75
C SER A 71 -18.74 14.32 -14.16
N GLY A 72 -17.50 14.70 -13.82
CA GLY A 72 -16.98 15.99 -14.26
C GLY A 72 -15.72 16.50 -13.57
N VAL A 73 -15.29 15.90 -12.45
CA VAL A 73 -14.02 16.27 -11.81
C VAL A 73 -12.95 15.29 -12.29
N ALA A 74 -11.89 15.84 -12.90
CA ALA A 74 -10.82 15.11 -13.58
C ALA A 74 -10.47 13.78 -12.89
N ALA A 75 -10.75 12.66 -13.57
CA ALA A 75 -10.45 11.30 -13.14
C ALA A 75 -9.12 11.25 -12.37
N LEU A 76 -9.16 10.96 -11.05
CA LEU A 76 -8.05 11.00 -10.09
C LEU A 76 -6.67 11.21 -10.76
N THR A 77 -6.38 12.44 -11.17
CA THR A 77 -5.16 12.71 -11.91
C THR A 77 -4.05 12.76 -10.87
N TRP A 78 -3.01 11.96 -11.05
CA TRP A 78 -1.89 11.89 -10.12
C TRP A 78 -1.21 13.27 -10.01
N THR A 79 -1.61 14.04 -8.99
CA THR A 79 -1.09 15.38 -8.72
C THR A 79 0.15 15.29 -7.82
N PRO A 80 1.02 16.31 -7.81
CA PRO A 80 2.12 16.40 -6.83
C PRO A 80 1.66 16.25 -5.38
N GLY A 81 0.42 16.66 -5.07
CA GLY A 81 -0.21 16.47 -3.75
C GLY A 81 -0.50 15.01 -3.39
N LEU A 82 -0.67 14.12 -4.38
CA LEU A 82 -0.72 12.65 -4.18
C LEU A 82 0.67 12.00 -4.19
N VAL A 83 1.66 12.64 -4.83
CA VAL A 83 3.05 12.16 -4.88
C VAL A 83 3.78 12.36 -3.55
N VAL A 84 3.51 13.45 -2.83
CA VAL A 84 4.16 13.72 -1.51
C VAL A 84 3.83 12.65 -0.46
N PRO A 85 2.57 12.22 -0.27
CA PRO A 85 2.22 11.09 0.58
C PRO A 85 2.88 9.77 0.12
N LEU A 86 3.01 9.53 -1.19
CA LEU A 86 3.74 8.36 -1.69
C LEU A 86 5.25 8.43 -1.44
N LEU A 87 5.87 9.61 -1.53
CA LEU A 87 7.27 9.82 -1.16
C LEU A 87 7.49 9.54 0.33
N LEU A 88 6.56 9.97 1.17
CA LEU A 88 6.55 9.61 2.60
C LEU A 88 6.28 8.12 2.80
N ALA A 89 5.46 7.46 1.98
CA ALA A 89 5.27 6.01 2.01
C ALA A 89 6.55 5.23 1.59
N ALA A 90 7.33 5.77 0.66
CA ALA A 90 8.66 5.25 0.36
C ALA A 90 9.62 5.38 1.55
N VAL A 91 9.40 6.36 2.44
CA VAL A 91 10.10 6.49 3.72
C VAL A 91 9.54 5.50 4.74
N ILE A 92 8.21 5.35 4.89
CA ILE A 92 7.55 4.33 5.75
C ILE A 92 8.20 2.97 5.56
N ALA A 93 8.41 2.65 4.29
CA ALA A 93 8.99 1.40 3.82
C ALA A 93 10.42 1.09 4.33
N PHE A 94 11.08 2.02 5.04
CA PHE A 94 12.33 1.71 5.73
C PHE A 94 12.05 0.88 7.01
N PRO A 95 12.53 -0.37 7.10
CA PRO A 95 12.37 -1.23 8.29
C PRO A 95 13.04 -0.68 9.55
N LEU A 96 13.95 0.28 9.41
CA LEU A 96 14.66 0.91 10.53
C LEU A 96 13.82 2.01 11.19
N LEU A 97 12.68 2.37 10.62
CA LEU A 97 11.75 3.26 11.28
C LEU A 97 11.02 2.46 12.35
N GLY A 98 11.38 2.72 13.61
CA GLY A 98 10.71 2.10 14.75
C GLY A 98 9.18 2.25 14.67
N PRO A 99 8.40 1.41 15.36
CA PRO A 99 6.94 1.33 15.22
C PRO A 99 6.21 2.67 15.32
N LEU A 100 6.71 3.56 16.18
CA LEU A 100 6.17 4.91 16.35
C LEU A 100 6.30 5.76 15.09
N LEU A 101 7.47 5.75 14.45
CA LEU A 101 7.70 6.58 13.27
C LEU A 101 6.91 6.06 12.07
N HIS A 102 6.76 4.74 11.97
CA HIS A 102 5.92 4.09 10.96
C HIS A 102 4.45 4.51 11.13
N LEU A 103 3.93 4.51 12.36
CA LEU A 103 2.59 5.02 12.68
C LEU A 103 2.44 6.51 12.33
N LEU A 104 3.39 7.35 12.73
CA LEU A 104 3.35 8.80 12.45
C LEU A 104 3.30 9.08 10.95
N LEU A 105 4.11 8.37 10.18
CA LEU A 105 4.13 8.51 8.73
C LEU A 105 2.83 7.99 8.11
N LEU A 106 2.29 6.86 8.56
CA LEU A 106 1.00 6.36 8.09
C LEU A 106 -0.13 7.38 8.33
N VAL A 107 -0.15 8.01 9.51
CA VAL A 107 -1.09 9.09 9.83
C VAL A 107 -0.84 10.30 8.94
N GLY A 108 0.41 10.72 8.73
CA GLY A 108 0.76 11.82 7.82
C GLY A 108 0.31 11.59 6.37
N VAL A 109 0.54 10.38 5.85
CA VAL A 109 0.09 9.95 4.52
C VAL A 109 -1.44 9.92 4.46
N GLY A 110 -2.09 9.29 5.44
CA GLY A 110 -3.55 9.17 5.49
C GLY A 110 -4.26 10.53 5.58
N THR A 111 -3.74 11.44 6.41
CA THR A 111 -4.25 12.81 6.53
C THR A 111 -4.07 13.63 5.26
N GLY A 112 -2.93 13.49 4.57
CA GLY A 112 -2.69 14.10 3.26
C GLY A 112 -3.68 13.59 2.20
N LEU A 113 -3.89 12.27 2.14
CA LEU A 113 -4.88 11.65 1.25
C LEU A 113 -6.29 12.11 1.57
N ALA A 114 -6.69 12.15 2.84
CA ALA A 114 -8.02 12.59 3.27
C ALA A 114 -8.28 14.06 2.89
N THR A 115 -7.27 14.92 3.03
CA THR A 115 -7.37 16.34 2.68
C THR A 115 -7.56 16.53 1.18
N GLN A 116 -6.76 15.83 0.35
CA GLN A 116 -6.93 15.86 -1.10
C GLN A 116 -8.27 15.29 -1.52
N LEU A 117 -8.69 14.16 -0.94
CA LEU A 117 -9.95 13.50 -1.24
C LEU A 117 -11.15 14.40 -0.90
N ALA A 118 -11.14 15.08 0.25
CA ALA A 118 -12.17 16.05 0.64
C ALA A 118 -12.25 17.22 -0.37
N ALA A 119 -11.10 17.79 -0.75
CA ALA A 119 -11.04 18.91 -1.69
C ALA A 119 -11.55 18.56 -3.10
N THR A 120 -11.39 17.30 -3.51
CA THR A 120 -11.71 16.84 -4.88
C THR A 120 -13.11 16.27 -5.01
N THR A 121 -13.65 15.66 -3.95
CA THR A 121 -15.01 15.08 -3.94
C THR A 121 -16.07 16.02 -3.37
N GLY A 122 -15.66 17.12 -2.73
CA GLY A 122 -16.55 18.02 -2.00
C GLY A 122 -17.06 17.46 -0.67
N LEU A 123 -16.59 16.27 -0.26
CA LEU A 123 -16.88 15.71 1.06
C LEU A 123 -16.23 16.56 2.17
N SER A 124 -16.85 16.54 3.35
CA SER A 124 -16.17 17.04 4.55
C SER A 124 -15.00 16.11 4.93
N TRP A 125 -14.08 16.62 5.74
CA TRP A 125 -12.83 15.93 6.04
C TRP A 125 -13.02 14.56 6.72
N TRP A 126 -13.99 14.44 7.63
CA TRP A 126 -14.24 13.21 8.38
C TRP A 126 -14.70 12.02 7.51
N PRO A 127 -15.72 12.16 6.63
CA PRO A 127 -16.05 11.14 5.64
C PRO A 127 -14.88 10.75 4.74
N ALA A 128 -14.10 11.72 4.26
CA ALA A 128 -12.94 11.46 3.43
C ALA A 128 -11.86 10.66 4.19
N ALA A 129 -11.56 11.04 5.44
CA ALA A 129 -10.65 10.30 6.30
C ALA A 129 -11.15 8.87 6.58
N GLY A 130 -12.46 8.69 6.76
CA GLY A 130 -13.11 7.39 6.89
C GLY A 130 -12.89 6.51 5.66
N CYS A 131 -13.08 7.05 4.45
CA CYS A 131 -12.83 6.33 3.20
C CYS A 131 -11.37 5.89 3.07
N VAL A 132 -10.42 6.79 3.39
CA VAL A 132 -8.98 6.49 3.38
C VAL A 132 -8.64 5.39 4.38
N ALA A 133 -9.18 5.45 5.60
CA ALA A 133 -8.94 4.44 6.63
C ALA A 133 -9.52 3.07 6.24
N VAL A 134 -10.78 3.02 5.79
CA VAL A 134 -11.44 1.78 5.37
C VAL A 134 -10.72 1.15 4.17
N ALA A 135 -10.31 1.96 3.19
CA ALA A 135 -9.52 1.51 2.06
C ALA A 135 -8.19 0.88 2.51
N GLY A 136 -7.45 1.54 3.42
CA GLY A 136 -6.18 1.04 3.93
C GLY A 136 -6.33 -0.28 4.68
N ILE A 137 -7.32 -0.36 5.59
CA ILE A 137 -7.62 -1.59 6.35
C ILE A 137 -8.07 -2.71 5.41
N GLY A 138 -8.94 -2.42 4.44
CA GLY A 138 -9.43 -3.38 3.48
C GLY A 138 -8.32 -3.98 2.62
N LEU A 139 -7.38 -3.16 2.15
CA LEU A 139 -6.22 -3.62 1.40
C LEU A 139 -5.27 -4.48 2.25
N ALA A 140 -5.00 -4.05 3.49
CA ALA A 140 -4.18 -4.84 4.41
C ALA A 140 -4.81 -6.21 4.71
N ALA A 141 -6.13 -6.24 4.94
CA ALA A 141 -6.88 -7.48 5.14
C ALA A 141 -6.85 -8.37 3.88
N ALA A 142 -7.03 -7.81 2.69
CA ALA A 142 -6.97 -8.56 1.43
C ALA A 142 -5.60 -9.22 1.22
N VAL A 143 -4.51 -8.48 1.45
CA VAL A 143 -3.14 -9.03 1.37
C VAL A 143 -2.92 -10.13 2.40
N ASP A 144 -3.41 -9.96 3.63
CA ASP A 144 -3.31 -10.99 4.66
C ASP A 144 -4.10 -12.25 4.30
N VAL A 145 -5.31 -12.12 3.74
CA VAL A 145 -6.11 -13.24 3.24
C VAL A 145 -5.38 -13.98 2.12
N VAL A 146 -4.85 -13.27 1.12
CA VAL A 146 -4.07 -13.88 0.03
C VAL A 146 -2.85 -14.60 0.58
N ARG A 147 -2.13 -13.99 1.53
CA ARG A 147 -0.97 -14.61 2.18
C ARG A 147 -1.35 -15.91 2.89
N ARG A 148 -2.42 -15.90 3.69
CA ARG A 148 -2.92 -17.10 4.37
C ARG A 148 -3.37 -18.17 3.39
N LEU A 149 -4.00 -17.77 2.29
CA LEU A 149 -4.45 -18.69 1.24
C LEU A 149 -3.26 -19.33 0.53
N VAL A 150 -2.25 -18.55 0.13
CA VAL A 150 -1.01 -19.06 -0.48
C VAL A 150 -0.30 -20.03 0.45
N VAL A 151 -0.18 -19.70 1.75
CA VAL A 151 0.40 -20.62 2.74
C VAL A 151 -0.39 -21.92 2.83
N ARG A 152 -1.73 -21.86 2.88
CA ARG A 152 -2.61 -23.05 2.92
C ARG A 152 -2.51 -23.92 1.67
N ILE A 153 -2.37 -23.33 0.49
CA ILE A 153 -2.28 -24.08 -0.78
C ILE A 153 -0.85 -24.64 -0.98
N SER A 154 0.16 -23.93 -0.53
CA SER A 154 1.57 -24.31 -0.70
C SER A 154 2.05 -25.33 0.33
N THR A 155 1.27 -25.56 1.40
CA THR A 155 1.50 -26.68 2.31
C THR A 155 0.87 -27.93 1.66
N PRO A 156 1.67 -28.90 1.19
CA PRO A 156 1.11 -30.17 0.75
C PRO A 156 0.36 -30.77 1.95
N ALA A 157 -0.86 -31.26 1.71
CA ALA A 157 -1.61 -32.04 2.69
C ALA A 157 -0.80 -33.30 3.04
N ARG A 158 0.13 -33.17 3.98
CA ARG A 158 0.86 -34.27 4.60
C ARG A 158 0.21 -34.52 5.94
N GLU A 159 -1.01 -35.04 5.88
CA GLU A 159 -1.67 -35.87 6.88
C GLU A 159 -3.13 -36.00 6.45
N LEU A 160 -3.45 -37.13 5.84
CA LEU A 160 -4.54 -38.02 6.24
C LEU A 160 -4.47 -39.25 5.30
N THR A 161 -4.20 -40.40 5.95
CA THR A 161 -4.10 -41.80 5.49
C THR A 161 -2.86 -42.22 4.73
#